data_AF-A0A497RZ14-F1
#
_entry.id   AF-A0A497RZ14-F1
#
_cell.length_a   1.000
_cell.length_b   1.000
_cell.length_c   1.000
_cell.angle_alpha   90.00
_cell.angle_beta   90.00
_cell.angle_gamma   90.00
#
_symmetry.space_group_name_H-M   'P 1'
#
loop_
_entity.id
_entity.type
_entity.pdbx_description
1 polymer ?
#
loop_
_entity_poly.entity_id
_entity_poly.type
_entity_poly.pdbx_seq_one_letter_code
_entity_poly.pdbx_strand_id
1 'polypeptide(L)'
;MECSFCGRDIERGTETIFVTKKGKVFYFCSSKCEKNLLKLGRKPRKIKWTEAYRAEKATRLGMAAKEAKEEERKRKKEEEEKKEEERKRKKRRGTSKEVTKEAKKESKKKKETKKKKK
;
A
#
# COMPACT_ATOMS: atom_id res chain seq x y z
N MET A 1 26.15 23.70 -3.84
CA MET A 1 25.51 24.33 -2.66
C MET A 1 24.06 24.56 -3.05
N GLU A 2 23.09 24.12 -2.27
CA GLU A 2 21.68 24.14 -2.67
C GLU A 2 20.96 25.43 -2.27
N CYS A 3 20.08 25.92 -3.14
CA CYS A 3 19.23 27.06 -2.86
C CYS A 3 18.14 26.70 -1.86
N SER A 4 18.08 27.44 -0.74
CA SER A 4 17.14 27.20 0.35
C SER A 4 15.67 27.39 -0.04
N PHE A 5 15.38 28.04 -1.18
CA PHE A 5 14.02 28.21 -1.68
C PHE A 5 13.64 27.20 -2.77
N CYS A 6 14.45 27.09 -3.84
CA CYS A 6 14.06 26.26 -4.98
C CYS A 6 14.58 24.82 -4.93
N GLY A 7 15.58 24.53 -4.12
CA GLY A 7 16.29 23.24 -4.04
C GLY A 7 17.49 23.15 -4.98
N ARG A 8 17.44 23.83 -6.13
CA ARG A 8 18.48 23.72 -7.16
C ARG A 8 19.87 24.10 -6.67
N ASP A 9 20.87 23.45 -7.25
CA ASP A 9 22.27 23.80 -7.10
C ASP A 9 22.55 25.25 -7.51
N ILE A 10 23.39 25.90 -6.72
CA ILE A 10 23.87 27.26 -6.94
C ILE A 10 25.28 27.19 -7.52
N GLU A 11 25.48 27.91 -8.61
CA GLU A 11 26.80 28.14 -9.19
C GLU A 11 27.62 29.08 -8.30
N ARG A 12 28.89 28.74 -8.10
CA ARG A 12 29.77 29.47 -7.19
C ARG A 12 29.93 30.91 -7.66
N GLY A 13 29.75 31.87 -6.74
CA GLY A 13 29.87 33.31 -7.01
C GLY A 13 28.57 34.03 -7.37
N THR A 14 27.47 33.30 -7.63
CA THR A 14 26.15 33.90 -7.93
C THR A 14 25.21 33.88 -6.73
N GLU A 15 25.63 33.27 -5.62
CA GLU A 15 24.82 33.09 -4.44
C GLU A 15 24.62 34.39 -3.66
N THR A 16 23.39 34.60 -3.19
CA THR A 16 23.09 35.63 -2.20
C THR A 16 22.83 34.95 -0.86
N ILE A 17 23.50 35.42 0.19
CA ILE A 17 23.39 34.89 1.55
C ILE A 17 22.55 35.85 2.39
N PHE A 18 21.49 35.33 3.02
CA PHE A 18 20.69 36.09 3.97
C PHE A 18 20.72 35.42 5.35
N VAL A 19 21.16 36.17 6.35
CA VAL A 19 21.21 35.70 7.74
C VAL A 19 20.09 36.35 8.53
N THR A 20 19.21 35.53 9.11
CA THR A 20 18.15 36.02 9.98
C THR A 20 18.69 36.42 11.35
N LYS A 21 17.95 37.27 12.08
CA LYS A 21 18.25 37.62 13.48
C LYS A 21 18.42 36.41 14.40
N LYS A 22 17.82 35.27 14.05
CA LYS A 22 17.92 34.00 14.79
C LYS A 22 19.17 33.17 14.42
N GLY A 23 20.05 33.70 13.58
CA GLY A 23 21.24 33.00 13.09
C GLY A 23 20.99 31.98 11.97
N LYS A 24 19.76 31.84 11.45
CA LYS A 24 19.52 30.96 10.29
C LYS A 24 20.04 31.61 9.02
N VAL A 25 20.87 30.86 8.30
CA VAL A 25 21.44 31.25 7.00
C VAL A 25 20.57 30.69 5.87
N PHE A 26 20.23 31.53 4.91
CA PHE A 26 19.52 31.17 3.70
C PHE A 26 20.38 31.50 2.49
N TYR A 27 20.52 30.54 1.58
CA TYR A 27 21.24 30.68 0.33
C TYR A 27 20.24 30.79 -0.83
N PHE A 28 20.44 31.76 -1.71
CA PHE A 28 19.58 31.98 -2.87
C PHE A 28 20.39 31.94 -4.17
N CYS A 29 19.88 31.19 -5.15
CA CYS A 29 20.43 31.15 -6.50
C CYS A 29 20.10 32.40 -7.34
N SER A 30 19.09 33.19 -6.95
CA SER A 30 18.66 34.38 -7.69
C SER A 30 17.73 35.26 -6.87
N SER A 31 17.58 36.52 -7.28
CA SER A 31 16.64 37.48 -6.65
C SER A 31 15.18 37.01 -6.71
N LYS A 32 14.82 36.10 -7.63
CA LYS A 32 13.48 35.49 -7.66
C LYS A 32 13.24 34.68 -6.38
N CYS A 33 14.20 33.85 -5.99
CA CYS A 33 14.12 33.00 -4.81
C CYS A 33 14.10 33.85 -3.52
N GLU A 34 14.97 34.85 -3.46
CA GLU A 34 15.03 35.80 -2.35
C GLU A 34 13.70 36.53 -2.16
N LYS A 35 13.16 37.15 -3.23
CA LYS A 35 11.87 37.88 -3.16
C LYS A 35 10.71 36.96 -2.75
N ASN A 36 10.68 35.72 -3.24
CA ASN A 36 9.62 34.79 -2.87
C ASN A 36 9.67 34.42 -1.38
N LEU A 37 10.85 34.20 -0.81
CA LEU A 37 10.97 33.84 0.59
C LEU A 37 10.83 35.06 1.52
N LEU A 38 11.55 36.15 1.25
CA LEU A 38 11.67 37.29 2.17
C LEU A 38 10.57 38.33 2.00
N LYS A 39 10.21 38.67 0.75
CA LYS A 39 9.22 39.73 0.49
C LYS A 39 7.80 39.19 0.42
N LEU A 40 7.61 38.05 -0.26
CA LEU A 40 6.28 37.45 -0.47
C LEU A 40 5.90 36.42 0.59
N GLY A 41 6.82 36.00 1.47
CA GLY A 41 6.54 35.02 2.53
C GLY A 41 6.07 33.65 2.01
N ARG A 42 6.38 33.30 0.76
CA ARG A 42 5.93 32.05 0.15
C ARG A 42 6.74 30.89 0.71
N LYS A 43 6.07 29.78 1.01
CA LYS A 43 6.72 28.54 1.45
C LYS A 43 7.08 27.69 0.22
N PRO A 44 8.33 27.20 0.07
CA PRO A 44 8.75 26.35 -1.05
C PRO A 44 7.79 25.20 -1.32
N ARG A 45 7.39 24.49 -0.26
CA ARG A 45 6.45 23.36 -0.28
C ARG A 45 5.09 23.64 -0.94
N LYS A 46 4.67 24.89 -1.04
CA LYS A 46 3.40 25.27 -1.70
C LYS A 46 3.58 25.69 -3.17
N ILE A 47 4.81 25.87 -3.62
CA ILE A 47 5.13 26.45 -4.92
C ILE A 47 5.57 25.35 -5.89
N LYS A 48 4.73 25.14 -6.91
CA LYS A 48 4.80 24.00 -7.85
C LYS A 48 6.16 23.79 -8.55
N TRP A 49 6.91 24.86 -8.77
CA TRP A 49 8.18 24.80 -9.51
C TRP A 49 9.39 24.50 -8.63
N THR A 50 9.24 24.49 -7.31
CA THR A 50 10.33 24.14 -6.39
C THR A 50 10.47 22.63 -6.25
N GLU A 51 11.68 22.17 -5.96
CA GLU A 51 11.94 20.74 -5.72
C GLU A 51 11.29 20.25 -4.43
N ALA A 52 11.22 21.11 -3.41
CA ALA A 52 10.50 20.80 -2.18
C ALA A 52 9.02 20.44 -2.42
N TYR A 53 8.33 21.15 -3.32
CA TYR A 53 6.96 20.81 -3.71
C TYR A 53 6.89 19.45 -4.42
N ARG A 54 7.81 19.18 -5.33
CA ARG A 54 7.85 17.91 -6.08
C ARG A 54 8.13 16.73 -5.17
N ALA A 55 9.08 16.88 -4.24
CA ALA A 55 9.41 15.87 -3.24
C ALA A 55 8.21 15.55 -2.34
N GLU A 56 7.56 16.57 -1.77
CA GLU A 56 6.38 16.37 -0.91
C GLU A 56 5.19 15.75 -1.67
N LYS A 57 5.01 16.13 -2.95
CA LYS A 57 4.02 15.49 -3.80
C LYS A 57 4.35 14.01 -4.03
N ALA A 58 5.60 13.69 -4.31
CA ALA A 58 6.05 12.31 -4.54
C ALA A 58 5.89 11.45 -3.28
N THR A 59 6.26 11.96 -2.10
CA THR A 59 6.07 11.22 -0.83
C THR A 59 4.60 10.94 -0.56
N ARG A 60 3.72 11.94 -0.75
CA ARG A 60 2.28 11.78 -0.56
C ARG A 60 1.67 10.76 -1.51
N LEU A 61 2.03 10.81 -2.79
CA LEU A 61 1.55 9.84 -3.77
C LEU A 61 2.11 8.43 -3.52
N GLY A 62 3.38 8.34 -3.07
CA GLY A 62 4.00 7.07 -2.69
C GLY A 62 3.34 6.41 -1.48
N MET A 63 2.89 7.20 -0.49
CA MET A 63 2.10 6.69 0.64
C MET A 63 0.76 6.12 0.18
N ALA A 64 0.01 6.86 -0.64
CA ALA A 64 -1.25 6.39 -1.19
C ALA A 64 -1.09 5.11 -2.03
N ALA A 65 -0.02 5.02 -2.82
CA ALA A 65 0.28 3.81 -3.60
C ALA A 65 0.62 2.60 -2.71
N LYS A 66 1.30 2.81 -1.58
CA LYS A 66 1.58 1.75 -0.61
C LYS A 66 0.30 1.26 0.07
N GLU A 67 -0.56 2.18 0.49
CA GLU A 67 -1.85 1.87 1.11
C GLU A 67 -2.74 1.05 0.16
N ALA A 68 -2.86 1.47 -1.10
CA ALA A 68 -3.62 0.74 -2.12
C ALA A 68 -3.07 -0.67 -2.36
N LYS A 69 -1.75 -0.82 -2.42
CA LYS A 69 -1.10 -2.13 -2.62
C LYS A 69 -1.29 -3.06 -1.42
N GLU A 70 -1.29 -2.51 -0.20
CA GLU A 70 -1.60 -3.27 1.00
C GLU A 70 -3.05 -3.75 1.03
N GLU A 71 -3.98 -2.88 0.66
CA GLU A 71 -5.41 -3.21 0.57
C GLU A 71 -5.67 -4.31 -0.48
N GLU A 72 -5.07 -4.20 -1.66
CA GLU A 72 -5.16 -5.21 -2.71
C GLU A 72 -4.63 -6.57 -2.24
N ARG A 73 -3.51 -6.58 -1.51
CA ARG A 73 -2.94 -7.81 -0.93
C ARG A 73 -3.86 -8.44 0.11
N LYS A 74 -4.53 -7.64 0.96
CA LYS A 74 -5.51 -8.13 1.93
C LYS A 74 -6.72 -8.77 1.23
N ARG A 75 -7.25 -8.12 0.20
CA ARG A 75 -8.37 -8.64 -0.61
C ARG A 75 -8.04 -9.98 -1.27
N LYS A 76 -6.85 -10.09 -1.88
CA LYS A 76 -6.37 -11.35 -2.48
C LYS A 76 -6.25 -12.47 -1.46
N LYS A 77 -5.71 -12.18 -0.28
CA LYS A 77 -5.58 -13.17 0.81
C LYS A 77 -6.95 -13.65 1.30
N GLU A 78 -7.89 -12.74 1.51
CA GLU A 78 -9.25 -13.08 1.94
C GLU A 78 -10.00 -13.91 0.89
N GLU A 79 -9.82 -13.60 -0.40
CA GLU A 79 -10.39 -14.40 -1.50
C GLU A 79 -9.79 -15.82 -1.56
N GLU A 80 -8.49 -15.95 -1.35
CA GLU A 80 -7.81 -17.24 -1.31
C GLU A 80 -8.26 -18.09 -0.11
N GLU A 81 -8.36 -17.49 1.08
CA GLU A 81 -8.87 -18.14 2.29
C GLU A 81 -10.31 -18.64 2.09
N LYS A 82 -11.20 -17.82 1.48
CA LYS A 82 -12.58 -18.23 1.14
C LYS A 82 -12.62 -19.39 0.15
N LYS A 83 -11.79 -19.35 -0.90
CA LYS A 83 -11.69 -20.45 -1.89
C LYS A 83 -11.20 -21.74 -1.26
N GLU A 84 -10.24 -21.66 -0.34
CA GLU A 84 -9.73 -22.82 0.39
C GLU A 84 -10.81 -23.41 1.31
N GLU A 85 -11.54 -22.57 2.04
CA GLU A 85 -12.64 -22.99 2.91
C GLU A 85 -13.74 -23.69 2.10
N GLU A 86 -14.12 -23.13 0.95
CA GLU A 86 -15.12 -23.73 0.06
C GLU A 86 -14.66 -25.10 -0.47
N ARG A 87 -13.39 -25.21 -0.89
CA ARG A 87 -12.80 -26.49 -1.32
C ARG A 87 -12.83 -27.53 -0.18
N LYS A 88 -12.46 -27.14 1.04
CA LYS A 88 -12.53 -28.01 2.24
C LYS A 88 -13.97 -28.44 2.53
N ARG A 89 -14.94 -27.53 2.42
CA ARG A 89 -16.37 -27.81 2.62
C ARG A 89 -16.92 -28.79 1.60
N LYS A 90 -16.57 -28.64 0.31
CA LYS A 90 -16.94 -29.58 -0.76
C LYS A 90 -16.34 -30.97 -0.53
N LYS A 91 -15.06 -31.05 -0.13
CA LYS A 91 -14.39 -32.31 0.20
C LYS A 91 -15.06 -33.03 1.37
N ARG A 92 -15.34 -32.32 2.47
CA ARG A 92 -16.08 -32.85 3.63
C ARG A 92 -17.44 -33.46 3.23
N ARG A 93 -18.24 -32.73 2.44
CA ARG A 93 -19.54 -33.21 1.92
C ARG A 93 -19.41 -34.46 1.05
N GLY A 94 -18.34 -34.62 0.28
CA GLY A 94 -18.06 -35.82 -0.52
C GLY A 94 -17.87 -37.06 0.36
N THR A 95 -16.96 -36.97 1.34
CA THR A 95 -16.70 -38.04 2.31
C THR A 95 -17.94 -38.46 3.11
N SER A 96 -18.79 -37.51 3.54
CA SER A 96 -20.03 -37.84 4.27
C SER A 96 -21.04 -38.62 3.41
N LYS A 97 -21.09 -38.34 2.10
CA LYS A 97 -21.98 -39.04 1.16
C LYS A 97 -21.49 -40.45 0.85
N GLU A 98 -20.18 -40.71 0.85
CA GLU A 98 -19.63 -42.06 0.68
C GLU A 98 -19.88 -42.93 1.91
N VAL A 99 -19.58 -42.42 3.12
CA VAL A 99 -19.79 -43.15 4.39
C VAL A 99 -21.26 -43.54 4.58
N THR A 100 -22.20 -42.65 4.26
CA THR A 100 -23.65 -42.96 4.33
C THR A 100 -24.10 -43.97 3.27
N LYS A 101 -23.46 -43.99 2.11
CA LYS A 101 -23.76 -44.93 1.02
C LYS A 101 -23.21 -46.33 1.31
N GLU A 102 -22.02 -46.43 1.91
CA GLU A 102 -21.43 -47.69 2.37
C GLU A 102 -22.22 -48.29 3.55
N ALA A 103 -22.56 -47.49 4.57
CA ALA A 103 -23.39 -47.94 5.68
C ALA A 103 -24.77 -48.46 5.21
N LYS A 104 -25.35 -47.85 4.18
CA LYS A 104 -26.62 -48.27 3.56
C LYS A 104 -26.48 -49.54 2.71
N LYS A 105 -25.30 -49.77 2.11
CA LYS A 105 -24.96 -51.00 1.38
C LYS A 105 -24.77 -52.18 2.34
N GLU A 106 -24.08 -51.95 3.45
CA GLU A 106 -23.77 -52.99 4.44
C GLU A 106 -25.02 -53.44 5.21
N SER A 107 -25.91 -52.50 5.57
CA SER A 107 -27.20 -52.82 6.21
C SER A 107 -28.17 -53.56 5.27
N LYS A 108 -28.12 -53.34 3.95
CA LYS A 108 -28.90 -54.10 2.96
C LYS A 108 -28.37 -55.54 2.82
N LYS A 109 -27.05 -55.74 2.83
CA LYS A 109 -26.38 -57.05 2.78
C LYS A 109 -26.63 -57.90 4.04
N LYS A 110 -26.70 -57.29 5.22
CA LYS A 110 -27.11 -57.94 6.49
C LYS A 110 -28.59 -58.36 6.51
N LYS A 111 -29.48 -57.64 5.81
CA LYS A 111 -30.91 -58.02 5.66
C LYS A 111 -31.12 -59.21 4.73
N GLU A 112 -30.37 -59.32 3.62
CA GLU A 112 -30.48 -60.46 2.69
C GLU A 112 -29.92 -61.77 3.26
N THR A 113 -28.82 -61.71 3.99
CA THR A 113 -28.20 -62.90 4.63
C THR A 113 -29.03 -63.49 5.76
N LYS A 114 -29.83 -62.68 6.47
CA LYS A 114 -30.76 -63.13 7.52
C LYS A 114 -32.04 -63.78 6.95
N LYS A 115 -32.37 -63.53 5.68
CA LYS A 115 -33.55 -64.08 4.98
C LYS A 115 -33.29 -65.46 4.33
N LYS A 116 -32.02 -65.84 4.14
CA LYS A 116 -31.58 -67.15 3.60
C LYS A 116 -31.31 -68.23 4.68
N LYS A 117 -31.44 -67.89 5.96
CA LYS A 117 -31.13 -68.76 7.11
C LYS A 117 -32.39 -69.22 7.89
N LYS A 118 -33.56 -69.02 7.29
CA LYS A 118 -34.90 -69.46 7.72
C LYS A 118 -35.50 -70.23 6.56
#